data_AF-A0A2A3ETG3-F1
#
_entry.id   AF-A0A2A3ETG3-F1
#
_cell.length_a   1.000
_cell.length_b   1.000
_cell.length_c   1.000
_cell.angle_alpha   90.00
_cell.angle_beta   90.00
_cell.angle_gamma   90.00
#
_symmetry.space_group_name_H-M   'P 1'
#
loop_
_entity.id
_entity.type
_entity.pdbx_description
1 polymer ?
#
loop_
_entity_poly.entity_id
_entity_poly.type
_entity_poly.pdbx_seq_one_letter_code
_entity_poly.pdbx_strand_id
1 'polypeptide(L)'
;AWTAPTVQYADYTLWQRELLGSDDDPNSLLTQQLTYWHSTLDGLPDQLELPGNRTRPVVSHRGRTHKFTIDAPTHLSVIDIARRHAATVFMVVHTAFAVFLARTSGTTDIV
;
A
#
# COMPACT_ATOMS: atom_id res chain seq x y z
N ALA A 1 1.75 22.20 -32.52
CA ALA A 1 1.51 20.76 -32.80
C ALA A 1 1.99 19.96 -31.59
N TRP A 2 1.25 18.92 -31.18
CA TRP A 2 1.69 18.03 -30.11
C TRP A 2 2.83 17.13 -30.63
N THR A 3 3.89 16.99 -29.84
CA THR A 3 5.02 16.11 -30.15
C THR A 3 4.94 14.94 -29.19
N ALA A 4 4.97 13.72 -29.72
CA ALA A 4 4.98 12.52 -28.90
C ALA A 4 6.24 12.49 -28.01
N PRO A 5 6.14 12.01 -26.76
CA PRO A 5 7.31 11.88 -25.90
C PRO A 5 8.34 10.91 -26.48
N THR A 6 9.61 11.14 -26.20
CA THR A 6 10.74 10.33 -26.71
C THR A 6 10.67 8.87 -26.26
N VAL A 7 10.04 8.61 -25.12
CA VAL A 7 9.84 7.28 -24.55
C VAL A 7 8.34 7.01 -24.52
N GLN A 8 7.95 5.89 -25.09
CA GLN A 8 6.58 5.39 -25.07
C GLN A 8 6.42 4.34 -23.97
N TYR A 9 5.17 4.07 -23.59
CA TYR A 9 4.88 3.05 -22.59
C TYR A 9 5.39 1.66 -23.01
N ALA A 10 5.36 1.34 -24.31
CA ALA A 10 5.92 0.10 -24.83
C ALA A 10 7.42 -0.01 -24.55
N ASP A 11 8.18 1.08 -24.69
CA ASP A 11 9.62 1.10 -24.39
C ASP A 11 9.85 0.84 -22.90
N TYR A 12 9.04 1.43 -22.02
CA TYR A 12 9.06 1.15 -20.59
C TYR A 12 8.80 -0.33 -20.30
N THR A 13 7.82 -0.96 -20.95
CA THR A 13 7.52 -2.39 -20.71
C THR A 13 8.66 -3.31 -21.14
N LEU A 14 9.32 -3.00 -22.25
CA LEU A 14 10.49 -3.75 -22.72
C LEU A 14 11.66 -3.57 -21.76
N TRP A 15 11.95 -2.32 -21.39
CA TRP A 15 12.97 -2.00 -20.40
C TRP A 15 12.73 -2.65 -19.03
N GLN A 16 11.49 -2.64 -18.54
CA GLN A 16 11.14 -3.25 -17.26
C GLN A 16 11.41 -4.75 -17.28
N ARG A 17 11.03 -5.44 -18.37
CA ARG A 17 11.29 -6.87 -18.53
C ARG A 17 12.79 -7.17 -18.55
N GLU A 18 13.57 -6.37 -19.28
CA GLU A 18 15.02 -6.51 -19.33
C GLU A 18 15.68 -6.25 -17.96
N LEU A 19 15.24 -5.22 -17.24
CA LEU A 19 15.74 -4.86 -15.91
C LEU A 19 15.45 -5.94 -14.87
N LEU A 20 14.22 -6.47 -14.85
CA LEU A 20 13.80 -7.48 -13.89
C LEU A 20 14.55 -8.81 -14.12
N GLY A 21 14.88 -9.13 -15.37
CA GLY A 21 15.52 -10.38 -15.73
C GLY A 21 14.53 -11.55 -15.78
N SER A 22 15.02 -12.76 -15.49
CA SER A 22 14.24 -14.00 -15.49
C SER A 22 14.17 -14.60 -14.09
N ASP A 23 13.06 -15.25 -13.76
CA ASP A 23 12.91 -15.98 -12.50
C ASP A 23 13.75 -17.27 -12.44
N ASP A 24 14.23 -17.73 -13.61
CA ASP A 24 15.17 -18.87 -13.69
C ASP A 24 16.61 -18.49 -13.30
N ASP A 25 16.93 -17.19 -13.17
CA ASP A 25 18.22 -16.70 -12.71
C ASP A 25 18.12 -16.29 -11.22
N PRO A 26 18.72 -17.05 -10.30
CA PRO A 26 18.67 -16.76 -8.86
C PRO A 26 19.25 -15.39 -8.48
N ASN A 27 20.09 -14.81 -9.34
CA ASN A 27 20.71 -13.51 -9.11
C ASN A 27 19.93 -12.36 -9.76
N SER A 28 18.85 -12.64 -10.50
CA SER A 28 18.03 -11.61 -11.12
C SER A 28 17.37 -10.71 -10.08
N LEU A 29 17.07 -9.46 -10.48
CA LEU A 29 16.33 -8.55 -9.62
C LEU A 29 14.92 -9.08 -9.32
N LEU A 30 14.30 -9.76 -10.29
CA LEU A 30 13.00 -10.38 -10.15
C LEU A 30 12.99 -11.42 -9.02
N THR A 31 13.89 -12.40 -9.05
CA THR A 31 13.93 -13.48 -8.05
C THR A 31 14.24 -12.95 -6.65
N GLN A 32 15.12 -11.94 -6.55
CA GLN A 32 15.39 -11.27 -5.27
C GLN A 32 14.15 -10.57 -4.70
N GLN A 33 13.41 -9.82 -5.53
CA GLN A 33 12.19 -9.14 -5.11
C GLN A 33 11.07 -10.14 -4.77
N LEU A 34 10.92 -11.22 -5.56
CA LEU A 34 9.95 -12.28 -5.28
C LEU A 34 10.24 -12.97 -3.95
N THR A 35 11.50 -13.29 -3.68
CA THR A 35 11.92 -13.90 -2.41
C THR A 35 11.58 -13.00 -1.23
N TYR A 36 11.87 -11.70 -1.34
CA TYR A 36 11.52 -10.73 -0.32
C TYR A 36 10.00 -10.67 -0.07
N TRP A 37 9.19 -10.58 -1.14
CA TRP A 37 7.73 -10.47 -0.99
C TRP A 37 7.08 -11.75 -0.51
N HIS A 38 7.54 -12.92 -0.98
CA HIS A 38 7.08 -14.21 -0.46
C HIS A 38 7.33 -14.31 1.03
N SER A 39 8.53 -13.94 1.50
CA SER A 39 8.83 -13.95 2.93
C SER A 39 8.07 -12.88 3.72
N THR A 40 7.84 -11.70 3.14
CA THR A 40 7.19 -10.57 3.83
C THR A 40 5.68 -10.77 3.98
N LEU A 41 5.06 -11.44 3.01
CA LEU A 41 3.62 -11.67 2.94
C LEU A 41 3.24 -13.11 3.33
N ASP A 42 4.15 -13.86 3.91
CA ASP A 42 3.89 -15.22 4.38
C ASP A 42 2.96 -15.21 5.60
N GLY A 43 2.00 -16.13 5.64
CA GLY A 43 1.09 -16.30 6.78
C GLY A 43 0.05 -15.20 6.97
N LEU A 44 -0.13 -14.29 5.99
CA LEU A 44 -1.14 -13.24 6.08
C LEU A 44 -2.58 -13.79 6.13
N PRO A 45 -3.49 -13.14 6.87
CA PRO A 45 -4.89 -13.51 6.86
C PRO A 45 -5.54 -13.23 5.49
N ASP A 46 -6.37 -14.17 5.03
CA ASP A 46 -7.10 -14.02 3.75
C ASP A 46 -8.06 -12.81 3.75
N GLN A 47 -8.58 -12.45 4.92
CA GLN A 47 -9.55 -11.38 5.07
C GLN A 47 -9.48 -10.70 6.44
N LEU A 48 -9.50 -9.36 6.43
CA LEU A 48 -9.73 -8.56 7.62
C LEU A 48 -11.24 -8.49 7.93
N GLU A 49 -11.64 -9.00 9.10
CA GLU A 49 -13.00 -8.88 9.60
C GLU A 49 -13.22 -7.50 10.22
N LEU A 50 -14.04 -6.67 9.58
CA LEU A 50 -14.42 -5.36 10.08
C LEU A 50 -15.88 -5.38 10.57
N PRO A 51 -16.24 -4.61 11.60
CA PRO A 51 -17.61 -4.52 12.08
C PRO A 51 -18.52 -3.98 10.97
N GLY A 52 -19.26 -4.89 10.34
CA GLY A 52 -20.11 -4.61 9.18
C GLY A 52 -21.44 -5.34 9.28
N ASN A 53 -22.52 -4.66 8.89
CA ASN A 53 -23.89 -5.18 9.03
C ASN A 53 -24.35 -6.06 7.85
N ARG A 54 -23.45 -6.46 6.93
CA ARG A 54 -23.85 -7.13 5.67
C ARG A 54 -22.83 -8.19 5.25
N THR A 55 -23.34 -9.32 4.79
CA THR A 55 -22.57 -10.35 4.11
C THR A 55 -21.87 -9.78 2.88
N ARG A 56 -20.59 -10.12 2.68
CA ARG A 56 -19.79 -9.69 1.52
C ARG A 56 -20.43 -10.21 0.22
N PRO A 57 -20.83 -9.34 -0.72
CA PRO A 57 -21.35 -9.76 -2.02
C PRO A 57 -20.21 -10.25 -2.93
N VAL A 58 -20.51 -11.19 -3.83
CA VAL A 58 -19.51 -11.81 -4.74
C VAL A 58 -18.85 -10.77 -5.65
N VAL A 59 -19.62 -9.88 -6.29
CA VAL A 59 -19.11 -8.69 -7.01
C VAL A 59 -20.17 -7.59 -6.97
N SER A 60 -19.77 -6.35 -6.67
CA SER A 60 -20.68 -5.19 -6.83
C SER A 60 -19.99 -3.90 -7.28
N HIS A 61 -18.72 -3.68 -6.89
CA HIS A 61 -17.95 -2.44 -7.11
C HIS A 61 -18.65 -1.12 -6.71
N ARG A 62 -19.76 -1.18 -5.95
CA ARG A 62 -20.50 -0.01 -5.49
C ARG A 62 -19.82 0.55 -4.25
N GLY A 63 -19.41 1.82 -4.32
CA GLY A 63 -18.79 2.54 -3.21
C GLY A 63 -19.46 3.88 -2.93
N ARG A 64 -19.13 4.47 -1.78
CA ARG A 64 -19.46 5.86 -1.42
C ARG A 64 -18.25 6.50 -0.76
N THR A 65 -18.01 7.77 -1.05
CA THR A 65 -16.95 8.56 -0.42
C THR A 65 -17.51 9.42 0.70
N HIS A 66 -16.85 9.42 1.86
CA HIS A 66 -17.08 10.39 2.92
C HIS A 66 -15.85 11.28 3.04
N LYS A 67 -16.04 12.60 2.93
CA LYS A 67 -14.98 13.60 3.07
C LYS A 67 -15.04 14.20 4.47
N PHE A 68 -13.90 14.28 5.13
CA PHE A 68 -13.73 14.97 6.40
C PHE A 68 -12.43 15.77 6.38
N THR A 69 -12.23 16.63 7.37
CA THR A 69 -11.02 17.43 7.52
C THR A 69 -10.38 17.17 8.88
N ILE A 70 -9.06 17.30 8.93
CA ILE A 70 -8.28 17.28 10.17
C ILE A 70 -7.95 18.73 10.49
N ASP A 71 -8.23 19.15 11.72
CA ASP A 71 -7.98 20.54 12.11
C ASP A 71 -6.47 20.87 12.16
N ALA A 72 -6.16 22.17 12.11
CA ALA A 72 -4.77 22.62 12.08
C ALA A 72 -3.95 22.16 13.31
N PRO A 73 -4.48 22.20 14.55
CA PRO A 73 -3.76 21.70 15.73
C PRO A 73 -3.40 20.21 15.64
N THR A 74 -4.33 19.35 15.20
CA THR A 74 -4.05 17.92 15.04
C THR A 74 -3.03 17.69 13.93
N HIS A 75 -3.16 18.40 12.81
CA HIS A 75 -2.19 18.32 11.72
C HIS A 75 -0.77 18.72 12.15
N LEU A 76 -0.62 19.80 12.92
CA LEU A 76 0.69 20.21 13.46
C LEU A 76 1.27 19.16 14.41
N SER A 77 0.42 18.52 15.23
CA SER A 77 0.83 17.43 16.13
C SER A 77 1.33 16.21 15.36
N VAL A 78 0.70 15.88 14.23
CA VAL A 78 1.15 14.80 13.32
C VAL A 78 2.52 15.12 12.72
N ILE A 79 2.75 16.37 12.28
CA ILE A 79 4.06 16.80 11.76
C ILE A 79 5.15 16.66 12.83
N ASP A 80 4.85 17.07 14.07
CA ASP A 80 5.78 16.96 15.18
C ASP A 80 6.17 15.50 15.48
N ILE A 81 5.18 14.60 15.54
CA ILE A 81 5.42 13.14 15.71
C ILE A 81 6.31 12.62 14.56
N ALA A 82 5.99 12.96 13.32
CA ALA A 82 6.77 12.53 12.16
C ALA A 82 8.24 12.93 12.30
N ARG A 83 8.52 14.20 12.65
CA ARG A 83 9.88 14.71 12.87
C ARG A 83 10.60 14.01 14.01
N ARG A 84 9.95 13.83 15.16
CA ARG A 84 10.55 13.19 16.34
C ARG A 84 10.95 11.74 16.10
N HIS A 85 10.27 11.04 15.20
CA HIS A 85 10.53 9.63 14.90
C HIS A 85 11.28 9.41 13.57
N ALA A 86 11.82 10.47 12.95
CA ALA A 86 12.41 10.40 11.61
C ALA A 86 11.49 9.72 10.57
N ALA A 87 10.18 9.89 10.74
CA ALA A 87 9.13 9.33 9.91
C ALA A 87 8.55 10.41 8.99
N THR A 88 7.79 9.97 7.99
CA THR A 88 7.00 10.88 7.15
C THR A 88 5.61 11.07 7.74
N VAL A 89 4.93 12.17 7.39
CA VAL A 89 3.50 12.37 7.75
C VAL A 89 2.65 11.20 7.23
N PHE A 90 2.98 10.67 6.04
CA PHE A 90 2.34 9.48 5.48
C PHE A 90 2.43 8.29 6.45
N MET A 91 3.63 7.98 6.96
CA MET A 91 3.82 6.89 7.92
C MET A 91 2.98 7.09 9.18
N VAL A 92 2.94 8.30 9.75
CA VAL A 92 2.16 8.56 10.97
C VAL A 92 0.66 8.37 10.73
N VAL A 93 0.13 8.88 9.61
CA VAL A 93 -1.29 8.70 9.26
C VAL A 93 -1.60 7.24 8.94
N HIS A 94 -0.72 6.55 8.22
CA HIS A 94 -0.85 5.13 7.92
C HIS A 94 -0.85 4.29 9.21
N THR A 95 0.05 4.57 10.16
CA THR A 95 0.07 3.92 11.47
C THR A 95 -1.22 4.20 12.25
N ALA A 96 -1.71 5.45 12.27
CA ALA A 96 -2.97 5.77 12.93
C ALA A 96 -4.15 4.98 12.32
N PHE A 97 -4.14 4.77 11.00
CA PHE A 97 -5.13 3.96 10.31
C PHE A 97 -5.00 2.47 10.64
N ALA A 98 -3.79 1.90 10.63
CA ALA A 98 -3.55 0.52 11.02
C ALA A 98 -3.97 0.25 12.47
N VAL A 99 -3.64 1.15 13.41
CA VAL A 99 -4.07 1.05 14.82
C VAL A 99 -5.59 1.13 14.95
N PHE A 100 -6.24 2.00 14.17
CA PHE A 100 -7.70 2.06 14.13
C PHE A 100 -8.31 0.74 13.66
N LEU A 101 -7.82 0.19 12.54
CA LEU A 101 -8.28 -1.08 12.00
C LEU A 101 -8.10 -2.20 13.02
N ALA A 102 -6.90 -2.33 13.60
CA ALA A 102 -6.59 -3.35 14.60
C ALA A 102 -7.55 -3.32 15.80
N ARG A 103 -7.86 -2.11 16.30
CA ARG A 103 -8.83 -1.95 17.40
C ARG A 103 -10.25 -2.32 17.00
N THR A 104 -10.63 -2.11 15.75
CA THR A 104 -11.99 -2.41 15.26
C THR A 104 -12.18 -3.87 14.86
N SER A 105 -11.14 -4.54 14.36
CA SER A 105 -11.18 -5.93 13.91
C SER A 105 -10.83 -6.93 15.01
N GLY A 106 -10.14 -6.50 16.07
CA GLY A 106 -9.66 -7.39 17.13
C GLY A 106 -8.42 -8.20 16.74
N THR A 107 -7.76 -7.89 15.62
CA THR A 107 -6.47 -8.47 15.23
C THR A 107 -5.37 -7.40 15.22
N THR A 108 -4.12 -7.80 15.47
CA THR A 108 -2.96 -6.91 15.41
C THR A 108 -2.19 -7.00 14.08
N ASP A 109 -2.53 -7.97 13.23
CA ASP A 109 -1.93 -8.13 11.91
C ASP A 109 -2.82 -7.47 10.84
N ILE A 110 -2.30 -6.41 10.22
CA ILE A 110 -3.03 -5.52 9.29
C ILE A 110 -2.15 -5.28 8.07
N VAL A 111 -2.72 -5.54 6.88
CA VAL A 111 -2.09 -5.35 5.57
C VAL A 111 -2.96 -4.48 4.68
#